data_AF-X1SYQ2-F1
#
_entry.id   AF-X1SYQ2-F1
#
_cell.length_a   1.000
_cell.length_b   1.000
_cell.length_c   1.000
_cell.angle_alpha   90.00
_cell.angle_beta   90.00
_cell.angle_gamma   90.00
#
_symmetry.space_group_name_H-M   'P 1'
#
loop_
_entity.id
_entity.type
_entity.pdbx_description
1 polymer ?
#
loop_
_entity_poly.entity_id
_entity_poly.type
_entity_poly.pdbx_seq_one_letter_code
_entity_poly.pdbx_strand_id
1 'polypeptide(L)'
;MENLPEDVKQRALKFMSEKGLSQAEFARRAGLSRSTLNQWLKGRSRIRSTNLHKVVKLLEPEKAKEEPLFTPLDKIIDHLSRAKEELKSAQGEIENLESYLVTKIGEVVSFKHYPKETDQVS
;
A
#
# COMPACT_ATOMS: atom_id res chain seq x y z
N MET A 1 15.49 -11.32 -0.38
CA MET A 1 14.27 -10.50 -0.20
C MET A 1 13.81 -10.06 -1.56
N GLU A 2 12.73 -10.64 -2.06
CA GLU A 2 12.24 -10.47 -3.43
C GLU A 2 11.41 -9.19 -3.53
N ASN A 3 12.04 -8.10 -3.99
CA ASN A 3 11.39 -6.80 -4.16
C ASN A 3 10.77 -6.72 -5.57
N LEU A 4 9.78 -7.58 -5.82
CA LEU A 4 9.13 -7.80 -7.12
C LEU A 4 8.61 -6.54 -7.88
N PRO A 5 8.15 -5.44 -7.24
CA PRO A 5 7.59 -4.32 -8.00
C PRO A 5 8.64 -3.39 -8.64
N GLU A 6 9.78 -3.19 -7.95
CA GLU A 6 10.80 -2.25 -8.40
C GLU A 6 11.67 -2.87 -9.51
N ASP A 7 11.84 -4.19 -9.49
CA ASP A 7 12.59 -4.92 -10.51
C ASP A 7 11.88 -4.87 -11.88
N VAL A 8 10.54 -5.04 -11.91
CA VAL A 8 9.74 -5.05 -13.15
C VAL A 8 9.75 -3.67 -13.78
N LYS A 9 9.71 -2.62 -12.95
CA LYS A 9 9.80 -1.24 -13.43
C LYS A 9 11.13 -0.98 -14.14
N GLN A 10 12.25 -1.42 -13.55
CA GLN A 10 13.57 -1.25 -14.18
C GLN A 10 13.69 -2.08 -15.48
N ARG A 11 13.18 -3.32 -15.48
CA ARG A 11 13.10 -4.13 -16.71
C ARG A 11 12.27 -3.45 -17.81
N ALA A 12 11.14 -2.84 -17.46
CA ALA A 12 10.31 -2.11 -18.41
C ALA A 12 11.02 -0.89 -19.01
N LEU A 13 11.72 -0.11 -18.18
CA LEU A 13 12.51 1.03 -18.65
C LEU A 13 13.65 0.59 -19.59
N LYS A 14 14.38 -0.47 -19.22
CA LYS A 14 15.45 -1.05 -20.03
C LYS A 14 14.91 -1.55 -21.38
N PHE A 15 13.83 -2.32 -21.37
CA PHE A 15 13.19 -2.83 -22.58
C PHE A 15 12.74 -1.70 -23.53
N MET A 16 12.16 -0.63 -23.00
CA MET A 16 11.80 0.54 -23.81
C MET A 16 13.03 1.18 -24.45
N SER A 17 14.12 1.35 -23.70
CA SER A 17 15.37 1.91 -24.21
C SER A 17 15.98 1.04 -25.30
N GLU A 18 16.08 -0.27 -25.08
CA GLU A 18 16.68 -1.21 -26.04
C GLU A 18 15.88 -1.34 -27.33
N LYS A 19 14.55 -1.21 -27.26
CA LYS A 19 13.66 -1.31 -28.41
C LYS A 19 13.31 0.05 -29.03
N GLY A 20 13.85 1.16 -28.51
CA GLY A 20 13.52 2.51 -28.97
C GLY A 20 12.03 2.87 -28.83
N LEU A 21 11.35 2.31 -27.83
CA LEU A 21 9.91 2.51 -27.63
C LEU A 21 9.64 3.74 -26.76
N SER A 22 8.66 4.54 -27.17
CA SER A 22 8.07 5.53 -26.28
C SER A 22 7.22 4.87 -25.20
N GLN A 23 6.96 5.57 -24.09
CA GLN A 23 6.03 5.11 -23.07
C GLN A 23 4.62 4.85 -23.63
N ALA A 24 4.17 5.66 -24.60
CA ALA A 24 2.87 5.47 -25.24
C ALA A 24 2.83 4.17 -26.04
N GLU A 25 3.91 3.86 -26.75
CA GLU A 25 4.03 2.64 -27.53
C GLU A 25 4.09 1.40 -26.64
N PHE A 26 4.89 1.46 -25.57
CA PHE A 26 4.96 0.39 -24.58
C PHE A 26 3.61 0.13 -23.92
N ALA A 27 2.91 1.20 -23.47
CA ALA A 27 1.58 1.08 -22.87
C ALA A 27 0.60 0.39 -23.81
N ARG A 28 0.60 0.79 -25.09
CA ARG A 28 -0.25 0.19 -26.13
C ARG A 28 0.04 -1.29 -26.30
N ARG A 29 1.32 -1.67 -26.41
CA ARG A 29 1.74 -3.09 -26.57
C ARG A 29 1.39 -3.95 -25.36
N ALA A 30 1.49 -3.39 -24.17
CA ALA A 30 1.14 -4.08 -22.93
C ALA A 30 -0.37 -4.02 -22.63
N GLY A 31 -1.20 -3.33 -23.42
CA GLY A 31 -2.64 -3.21 -23.16
C GLY A 31 -2.97 -2.42 -21.88
N LEU A 32 -2.21 -1.36 -21.61
CA LEU A 32 -2.45 -0.38 -20.54
C LEU A 32 -2.75 1.00 -21.11
N SER A 33 -3.43 1.84 -20.32
CA SER A 33 -3.49 3.27 -20.61
C SER A 33 -2.11 3.91 -20.37
N ARG A 34 -1.75 4.91 -21.18
CA ARG A 34 -0.52 5.70 -20.98
C ARG A 34 -0.46 6.33 -19.58
N SER A 35 -1.60 6.79 -19.07
CA SER A 35 -1.69 7.41 -17.74
C SER A 35 -1.33 6.41 -16.63
N THR A 36 -1.89 5.19 -16.70
CA THR A 36 -1.59 4.11 -15.75
C THR A 36 -0.10 3.75 -15.75
N LEU A 37 0.50 3.58 -16.94
CA LEU A 37 1.94 3.31 -17.05
C LEU A 37 2.76 4.44 -16.44
N ASN A 38 2.45 5.69 -16.78
CA ASN A 38 3.18 6.87 -16.30
C ASN A 38 3.07 7.05 -14.77
N GLN A 39 1.90 6.84 -14.17
CA GLN A 39 1.74 6.90 -12.71
C GLN A 39 2.56 5.82 -12.01
N TRP A 40 2.57 4.60 -12.55
CA TRP A 40 3.37 3.50 -12.01
C TRP A 40 4.88 3.75 -12.14
N LEU A 41 5.36 4.15 -13.32
CA LEU A 41 6.79 4.45 -13.53
C LEU A 41 7.29 5.59 -12.62
N LYS A 42 6.43 6.57 -12.31
CA LYS A 42 6.76 7.67 -11.39
C LYS A 42 6.60 7.31 -9.91
N GLY A 43 6.20 6.08 -9.59
CA GLY A 43 5.95 5.65 -8.21
C GLY A 43 4.72 6.31 -7.57
N ARG A 44 3.88 7.00 -8.35
CA ARG A 44 2.65 7.66 -7.84
C ARG A 44 1.52 6.67 -7.58
N SER A 45 1.62 5.46 -8.13
CA SER A 45 0.65 4.39 -7.94
C SER A 45 1.34 3.04 -7.91
N ARG A 46 0.87 2.14 -7.05
CA ARG A 46 1.20 0.71 -7.15
C ARG A 46 0.47 0.10 -8.34
N ILE A 47 1.18 -0.62 -9.18
CA ILE A 47 0.56 -1.34 -10.30
C ILE A 47 -0.23 -2.53 -9.76
N ARG A 48 -1.47 -2.68 -10.22
CA ARG A 48 -2.32 -3.83 -9.88
C ARG A 48 -1.76 -5.10 -10.49
N SER A 49 -1.98 -6.24 -9.84
CA SER A 49 -1.54 -7.57 -10.30
C SER A 49 -1.92 -7.86 -11.75
N THR A 50 -3.15 -7.55 -12.15
CA THR A 50 -3.63 -7.69 -13.55
C THR A 50 -2.77 -6.93 -14.55
N ASN A 51 -2.42 -5.69 -14.24
CA ASN A 51 -1.62 -4.83 -15.10
C ASN A 51 -0.14 -5.20 -15.05
N LEU A 52 0.35 -5.63 -13.89
CA LEU A 52 1.70 -6.15 -13.72
C LEU A 52 1.91 -7.39 -14.60
N HIS A 53 0.93 -8.29 -14.59
CA HIS A 53 0.94 -9.49 -15.42
C HIS A 53 1.06 -9.16 -16.91
N LYS A 54 0.29 -8.19 -17.40
CA LYS A 54 0.39 -7.71 -18.79
C LYS A 54 1.77 -7.17 -19.13
N VAL A 55 2.37 -6.40 -18.22
CA VAL A 55 3.72 -5.87 -18.39
C VAL A 55 4.74 -7.01 -18.44
N VAL A 56 4.72 -7.93 -17.47
CA VAL A 56 5.63 -9.07 -17.41
C VAL A 56 5.50 -9.96 -18.65
N LYS A 57 4.27 -10.24 -19.10
CA LYS A 57 4.00 -11.00 -20.32
C LYS A 57 4.63 -10.36 -21.57
N LEU A 58 4.66 -9.03 -21.65
CA LEU A 58 5.32 -8.33 -22.74
C LEU A 58 6.84 -8.40 -22.64
N LEU A 59 7.39 -8.36 -21.42
CA LEU A 59 8.83 -8.37 -21.17
C LEU A 59 9.44 -9.77 -21.36
N GLU A 60 8.71 -10.81 -20.98
CA GLU A 60 9.20 -12.20 -20.92
C GLU A 60 8.18 -13.15 -21.58
N PRO A 61 7.94 -13.00 -22.91
CA PRO A 61 6.89 -13.74 -23.62
C PRO A 61 7.15 -15.26 -23.66
N GLU A 62 8.42 -15.69 -23.58
CA GLU A 62 8.80 -17.10 -23.46
C GLU A 62 8.39 -17.72 -22.12
N LYS A 63 8.44 -16.98 -21.02
CA LYS A 63 7.96 -17.44 -19.71
C LYS A 63 6.43 -17.40 -19.61
N ALA A 64 5.78 -16.58 -20.43
CA ALA A 64 4.32 -16.51 -20.50
C ALA A 64 3.65 -17.70 -21.22
N LYS A 65 4.44 -18.65 -21.76
CA LYS A 65 3.94 -19.93 -22.28
C LYS A 65 3.66 -20.95 -21.18
N GLU A 66 4.28 -20.79 -20.01
CA GLU A 66 3.80 -21.42 -18.79
C GLU A 66 2.56 -20.64 -18.39
N GLU A 67 1.38 -21.27 -18.44
CA GLU A 67 0.13 -20.59 -18.13
C GLU A 67 0.28 -19.88 -16.77
N PRO A 68 0.15 -18.55 -16.73
CA PRO A 68 0.04 -17.87 -15.46
C PRO A 68 -1.29 -18.33 -14.88
N LEU A 69 -1.23 -19.10 -13.79
CA LEU A 69 -2.40 -19.37 -12.95
C LEU A 69 -2.90 -18.04 -12.39
N PHE A 70 -3.60 -17.27 -13.23
CA PHE A 70 -4.42 -16.15 -12.82
C PHE A 70 -5.63 -16.74 -12.12
N THR A 71 -5.36 -17.24 -10.92
CA THR A 71 -6.31 -17.96 -10.12
C THR A 71 -7.07 -16.99 -9.24
N PRO A 72 -8.24 -17.39 -8.74
CA PRO A 72 -8.92 -16.72 -7.64
C PRO A 72 -7.98 -16.28 -6.49
N LEU A 73 -6.85 -16.94 -6.28
CA LEU A 73 -5.82 -16.58 -5.29
C LEU A 73 -5.26 -15.17 -5.45
N ASP A 74 -5.05 -14.65 -6.66
CA ASP A 74 -4.52 -13.29 -6.83
C ASP A 74 -5.50 -12.21 -6.35
N LYS A 75 -6.81 -12.45 -6.54
CA LYS A 75 -7.85 -11.58 -6.00
C LYS A 75 -7.91 -11.69 -4.48
N ILE A 76 -7.74 -12.89 -3.94
CA ILE A 76 -7.67 -13.13 -2.50
C ILE A 76 -6.47 -12.40 -1.90
N ILE A 77 -5.29 -12.44 -2.53
CA ILE A 77 -4.08 -11.73 -2.07
C ILE A 77 -4.32 -10.21 -2.05
N ASP A 78 -4.98 -9.64 -3.08
CA ASP A 78 -5.30 -8.20 -3.09
C ASP A 78 -6.30 -7.85 -1.98
N HIS A 79 -7.34 -8.66 -1.76
CA HIS A 79 -8.29 -8.47 -0.66
C HIS A 79 -7.62 -8.56 0.71
N LEU A 80 -6.75 -9.56 0.91
CA LEU A 80 -6.00 -9.74 2.16
C LEU A 80 -5.05 -8.58 2.42
N SER A 81 -4.40 -8.05 1.37
CA SER A 81 -3.52 -6.89 1.50
C SER A 81 -4.30 -5.65 1.94
N ARG A 82 -5.49 -5.41 1.40
CA ARG A 82 -6.34 -4.28 1.81
C ARG A 82 -6.88 -4.43 3.22
N ALA A 83 -7.41 -5.61 3.56
CA ALA A 83 -7.91 -5.91 4.90
C ALA A 83 -6.81 -5.73 5.97
N LYS A 84 -5.56 -6.07 5.63
CA LYS A 84 -4.41 -5.86 6.52
C LYS A 84 -4.11 -4.38 6.78
N GLU A 85 -4.20 -3.52 5.77
CA GLU A 85 -4.00 -2.07 5.94
C GLU A 85 -5.14 -1.44 6.76
N GLU A 86 -6.39 -1.85 6.51
CA GLU A 86 -7.56 -1.41 7.29
C GLU A 86 -7.42 -1.80 8.77
N LEU A 87 -7.02 -3.05 9.06
CA LEU A 87 -6.79 -3.52 10.42
C LEU A 87 -5.71 -2.69 11.13
N LYS A 88 -4.61 -2.38 10.43
CA LYS A 88 -3.53 -1.56 10.97
C LYS A 88 -3.98 -0.14 11.30
N SER A 89 -4.82 0.46 10.45
CA SER A 89 -5.40 1.78 10.71
C SER A 89 -6.28 1.75 11.97
N ALA A 90 -7.17 0.76 12.08
CA ALA A 90 -8.06 0.60 13.23
C ALA A 90 -7.28 0.38 14.54
N GLN A 91 -6.18 -0.37 14.51
CA GLN A 91 -5.31 -0.54 15.67
C GLN A 91 -4.71 0.78 16.15
N GLY A 92 -4.24 1.62 15.23
CA GLY A 92 -3.72 2.95 15.59
C GLY A 92 -4.80 3.88 16.19
N GLU A 93 -6.04 3.79 15.73
CA GLU A 93 -7.15 4.53 16.33
C GLU A 93 -7.45 4.07 17.76
N ILE A 94 -7.42 2.77 18.02
CA ILE A 94 -7.59 2.21 19.36
C ILE A 94 -6.48 2.70 20.30
N GLU A 95 -5.21 2.61 19.89
CA GLU A 95 -4.08 3.09 20.69
C GLU A 95 -4.21 4.58 21.04
N ASN A 96 -4.66 5.40 20.10
CA ASN A 96 -4.92 6.82 20.34
C ASN A 96 -6.04 7.04 21.37
N LEU A 97 -7.12 6.28 21.30
CA LEU A 97 -8.22 6.34 22.27
C LEU A 97 -7.79 5.86 23.66
N GLU A 98 -6.98 4.80 23.73
CA GLU A 98 -6.41 4.32 25.00
C GLU A 98 -5.53 5.39 25.65
N SER A 99 -4.64 6.01 24.88
CA SER A 99 -3.79 7.12 25.36
C SER A 99 -4.64 8.30 25.88
N TYR A 100 -5.71 8.65 25.16
CA TYR A 100 -6.64 9.69 25.58
C TYR A 100 -7.35 9.33 26.90
N LEU A 101 -7.85 8.10 27.03
CA LEU A 101 -8.52 7.63 28.24
C LEU A 101 -7.59 7.60 29.45
N VAL A 102 -6.35 7.10 29.28
CA VAL A 102 -5.34 7.12 30.35
C VAL A 102 -5.09 8.54 30.84
N THR A 103 -4.94 9.50 29.90
CA THR A 103 -4.77 10.92 30.22
C THR A 103 -5.97 11.47 30.99
N LYS A 104 -7.19 11.24 30.50
CA LYS A 104 -8.42 11.74 31.15
C LYS A 104 -8.67 11.12 32.52
N ILE A 105 -8.39 9.83 32.70
CA ILE A 105 -8.46 9.19 34.00
C ILE A 105 -7.45 9.82 34.97
N GLY A 106 -6.22 10.07 34.51
CA GLY A 106 -5.20 10.78 35.30
C GLY A 106 -5.66 12.15 35.78
N GLU A 107 -6.22 12.97 34.88
CA GLU A 107 -6.81 14.28 35.23
C GLU A 107 -7.88 14.13 36.34
N VAL A 108 -8.86 13.22 36.16
CA VAL A 108 -9.96 13.02 37.12
C VAL A 108 -9.46 12.51 38.48
N VAL A 109 -8.46 11.61 38.49
CA VAL A 109 -7.87 11.10 39.73
C VAL A 109 -7.09 12.18 40.47
N SER A 110 -6.36 13.05 39.75
CA SER A 110 -5.68 14.21 40.35
C SER A 110 -6.66 15.23 40.96
N PHE A 111 -7.83 15.43 40.35
CA PHE A 111 -8.88 16.31 40.91
C PHE A 111 -9.51 15.78 42.19
N LYS A 112 -9.58 14.45 42.40
CA LYS A 112 -10.10 13.85 43.65
C LYS A 112 -9.11 13.90 44.83
N HIS A 113 -7.87 14.34 44.61
CA HIS A 113 -6.82 14.38 45.65
C HIS A 113 -6.51 15.80 46.17
N TYR A 114 -7.36 16.79 45.90
CA TYR A 114 -7.29 18.07 46.61
C TYR A 114 -7.79 17.88 48.05
N PRO A 115 -6.98 18.16 49.09
CA PRO A 115 -7.46 18.15 50.46
C PRO A 115 -8.54 19.22 50.59
N LYS A 116 -9.65 18.88 51.26
CA LYS A 116 -10.59 19.87 51.74
C LYS A 116 -9.78 20.87 52.58
N GLU A 117 -9.66 22.10 52.13
CA GLU A 117 -9.30 23.22 53.00
C GLU A 117 -10.30 23.18 54.15
N THR A 118 -9.88 22.66 55.30
CA THR A 118 -10.60 22.85 56.54
C THR A 118 -10.45 24.31 56.88
N ASP A 119 -11.56 25.01 56.71
CA ASP A 119 -11.80 26.36 57.19
C ASP A 119 -11.12 26.61 58.54
N GLN A 120 -10.23 27.61 58.56
CA GLN A 120 -9.87 28.31 59.78
C GLN A 120 -11.06 29.17 60.20
N VAL A 121 -11.88 28.71 61.15
CA VAL A 121 -12.78 29.53 62.00
C VAL A 121 -13.04 28.67 63.25
N SER A 122 -12.72 28.99 64.50
CA SER A 122 -12.25 30.17 65.23
C SER A 122 -11.42 29.71 66.43
#